data_AF-A0A0S8GQV8-F1
#
_entry.id   AF-A0A0S8GQV8-F1
#
_cell.length_a   1.000
_cell.length_b   1.000
_cell.length_c   1.000
_cell.angle_alpha   90.00
_cell.angle_beta   90.00
_cell.angle_gamma   90.00
#
_symmetry.space_group_name_H-M   'P 1'
#
loop_
_entity.id
_entity.type
_entity.pdbx_description
1 polymer ?
#
loop_
_entity_poly.entity_id
_entity_poly.type
_entity_poly.pdbx_seq_one_letter_code
_entity_poly.pdbx_strand_id
1 'polypeptide(L)'
;MQVVINILLFCLTLFVLYLWFFAVVYFVKKPTKIPSQNPQKRFLFLIPAHNEELLLPGTIKSLKRQNYPQDLFDLVVIADHFELVF
;
A
#
# COMPACT_ATOMS: atom_id res chain seq x y z
N MET A 1 19.34 -40.90 -20.71
CA MET A 1 19.48 -39.42 -20.81
C MET A 1 18.19 -38.77 -21.28
N GLN A 2 17.70 -39.05 -22.50
CA GLN A 2 16.48 -38.42 -23.06
C GLN A 2 15.21 -38.61 -22.21
N VAL A 3 14.96 -39.82 -21.68
CA VAL A 3 13.76 -40.10 -20.85
C VAL A 3 13.74 -39.26 -19.57
N VAL A 4 14.90 -39.09 -18.91
CA VAL A 4 15.03 -38.29 -17.68
C VAL A 4 14.74 -36.82 -17.97
N ILE A 5 15.24 -36.30 -19.11
CA ILE A 5 15.01 -34.93 -19.56
C ILE A 5 13.51 -34.70 -19.83
N ASN A 6 12.83 -35.65 -20.48
CA ASN A 6 11.40 -35.55 -20.76
C ASN A 6 10.55 -35.55 -19.49
N ILE A 7 10.90 -36.36 -18.49
CA ILE A 7 10.22 -36.37 -17.18
C ILE A 7 10.39 -35.03 -16.46
N LEU A 8 11.61 -34.46 -16.49
CA LEU A 8 11.89 -33.17 -15.89
C LEU A 8 11.11 -32.04 -16.58
N LEU A 9 11.10 -32.01 -17.91
CA LEU A 9 10.32 -31.06 -18.71
C LEU A 9 8.82 -31.17 -18.42
N PHE A 10 8.30 -32.38 -18.29
CA PHE A 10 6.91 -32.61 -17.95
C PHE A 10 6.56 -32.05 -16.56
N CYS A 11 7.40 -32.31 -15.56
CA CYS A 11 7.22 -31.76 -14.21
C CYS A 11 7.26 -30.23 -14.20
N LEU A 12 8.22 -29.63 -14.92
CA LEU A 12 8.32 -28.18 -15.07
C LEU A 12 7.09 -27.59 -15.75
N THR A 13 6.59 -28.26 -16.79
CA THR A 13 5.41 -27.83 -17.54
C THR A 13 4.17 -27.81 -16.65
N LEU A 14 3.97 -28.85 -15.82
CA LEU A 14 2.88 -28.89 -14.84
C LEU A 14 2.99 -27.76 -13.81
N PHE A 15 4.20 -27.45 -13.34
CA PHE A 15 4.43 -26.34 -12.40
C PHE A 15 4.09 -24.98 -13.03
N VAL A 16 4.53 -24.74 -14.27
CA VAL A 16 4.22 -23.51 -15.01
C VAL A 16 2.71 -23.40 -15.26
N LEU A 17 2.04 -24.49 -15.65
CA LEU A 17 0.59 -24.52 -15.83
C LEU A 17 -0.17 -24.20 -14.54
N TYR A 18 0.29 -24.71 -13.40
CA TYR A 18 -0.28 -24.40 -12.09
C TYR A 18 -0.19 -22.90 -11.78
N LEU A 19 0.98 -22.28 -11.96
CA LEU A 19 1.15 -20.83 -11.75
C LEU A 19 0.28 -20.01 -12.70
N TRP A 20 0.22 -20.40 -13.98
CA TRP A 20 -0.64 -19.77 -14.98
C TRP A 20 -2.11 -19.84 -14.62
N PHE A 21 -2.58 -20.98 -14.10
CA PHE A 21 -3.94 -21.13 -13.61
C PHE A 21 -4.25 -20.10 -12.51
N PHE A 22 -3.38 -19.94 -11.51
CA PHE A 22 -3.58 -18.94 -10.45
C PHE A 22 -3.54 -17.50 -10.97
N ALA A 23 -2.64 -17.21 -11.91
CA ALA A 23 -2.57 -15.91 -12.56
C ALA A 23 -3.88 -15.57 -13.30
N VAL A 24 -4.40 -16.51 -14.09
CA VAL A 24 -5.68 -16.33 -14.80
C VAL A 24 -6.84 -16.16 -13.81
N VAL A 25 -6.91 -16.96 -12.75
CA VAL A 25 -7.94 -16.83 -11.71
C VAL A 25 -7.89 -15.44 -11.06
N TYR A 26 -6.71 -14.88 -10.82
CA TYR A 26 -6.56 -13.53 -10.29
C TYR A 26 -7.15 -12.46 -11.24
N PHE A 27 -6.89 -12.56 -12.55
CA PHE A 27 -7.44 -11.61 -13.53
C PHE A 27 -8.96 -11.76 -13.73
N VAL A 28 -9.49 -12.98 -13.59
CA VAL A 28 -10.94 -13.23 -13.72
C VAL A 28 -11.70 -12.81 -12.46
N LYS A 29 -11.06 -12.83 -11.28
CA LYS A 29 -11.65 -12.29 -10.06
C LYS A 29 -11.80 -10.78 -10.20
N LYS A 30 -13.04 -10.35 -10.48
CA LYS A 30 -13.41 -8.95 -10.31
C LYS A 30 -13.09 -8.56 -8.86
N PRO A 31 -12.39 -7.44 -8.62
CA PRO A 31 -12.22 -6.97 -7.26
C PRO A 31 -13.61 -6.85 -6.66
N THR A 32 -13.84 -7.54 -5.54
CA THR A 32 -15.07 -7.37 -4.77
C THR A 32 -15.17 -5.87 -4.52
N LYS A 33 -16.22 -5.24 -5.06
CA LYS A 33 -16.50 -3.85 -4.75
C LYS A 33 -16.76 -3.80 -3.27
N ILE A 34 -15.75 -3.39 -2.50
CA ILE A 34 -15.96 -2.93 -1.15
C ILE A 34 -16.98 -1.80 -1.33
N PRO A 35 -18.19 -1.91 -0.74
CA PRO A 35 -19.17 -0.85 -0.87
C PRO A 35 -18.46 0.45 -0.50
N SER A 36 -18.56 1.45 -1.37
CA SER A 36 -18.04 2.79 -1.13
C SER A 36 -18.89 3.39 -0.01
N GLN A 37 -18.67 2.93 1.22
CA GLN A 37 -19.22 3.54 2.40
C GLN A 37 -18.47 4.85 2.57
N ASN A 38 -19.21 5.92 2.84
CA ASN A 38 -18.56 7.14 3.29
C ASN A 38 -17.68 6.77 4.50
N PRO A 39 -16.42 7.18 4.51
CA PRO A 39 -15.57 6.95 5.67
C PRO A 39 -16.25 7.55 6.90
N GLN A 40 -16.27 6.79 8.00
CA GLN A 40 -16.88 7.21 9.28
C GLN A 40 -15.87 7.22 10.43
N LYS A 41 -14.66 6.73 10.18
CA LYS A 41 -13.63 6.60 11.21
C LYS A 41 -12.85 7.90 11.30
N ARG A 42 -12.64 8.40 12.51
CA ARG A 42 -11.75 9.54 12.73
C ARG A 42 -10.35 9.02 13.06
N PHE A 43 -9.33 9.55 12.39
CA PHE A 43 -7.94 9.18 12.61
C PHE A 43 -7.14 10.36 13.16
N LEU A 44 -6.15 10.08 14.01
CA LEU A 44 -5.15 11.05 14.43
C LEU A 44 -3.81 10.62 13.85
N PHE A 45 -3.23 11.45 13.00
CA PHE A 45 -1.88 11.26 12.49
C PHE A 45 -0.91 11.96 13.44
N LEU A 46 -0.22 11.17 14.26
CA LEU A 46 0.84 11.64 15.15
C LEU A 46 2.19 11.51 14.45
N ILE A 47 2.84 12.64 14.17
CA ILE A 47 4.10 12.68 13.43
C ILE A 47 5.19 13.15 14.39
N PRO A 48 6.09 12.26 14.86
CA PRO A 48 7.29 12.71 15.56
C PRO A 48 8.21 13.40 14.55
N ALA A 49 8.61 14.64 14.81
CA ALA A 49 9.55 15.38 13.99
C ALA A 49 10.73 15.83 14.85
N HIS A 50 11.92 15.29 14.57
CA HIS A 50 13.18 15.71 15.19
C HIS A 50 14.14 16.05 14.05
N ASN A 51 14.41 17.34 13.83
CA ASN A 51 15.21 17.85 12.71
C ASN A 51 14.70 17.45 11.30
N GLU A 52 13.43 17.04 11.16
CA GLU A 52 12.78 16.72 9.86
C GLU A 52 12.03 17.92 9.26
N GLU A 53 12.32 19.14 9.73
CA GLU A 53 11.68 20.40 9.35
C GLU A 53 11.68 20.68 7.83
N LEU A 54 12.73 20.26 7.11
CA LEU A 54 12.79 20.39 5.64
C LEU A 54 11.89 19.39 4.90
N LEU A 55 11.60 18.23 5.47
CA LEU A 55 10.83 17.14 4.83
C LEU A 55 9.36 17.14 5.26
N LEU A 56 9.08 17.63 6.47
CA LEU A 56 7.76 17.68 7.07
C LEU A 56 6.70 18.40 6.21
N PRO A 57 6.99 19.52 5.51
CA PRO A 57 6.01 20.18 4.65
C PRO A 57 5.53 19.28 3.50
N GLY A 58 6.43 18.46 2.95
CA GLY A 58 6.10 17.49 1.90
C GLY A 58 5.16 16.40 2.42
N THR A 59 5.45 15.88 3.61
CA THR A 59 4.62 14.87 4.29
C THR A 59 3.22 15.42 4.60
N ILE A 60 3.12 16.62 5.19
CA ILE A 60 1.83 17.26 5.49
C ILE A 60 1.04 17.50 4.19
N LYS A 61 1.71 17.98 3.12
CA LYS A 61 1.07 18.19 1.82
C LYS A 61 0.55 16.90 1.20
N SER A 62 1.29 15.80 1.34
CA SER A 62 0.88 14.47 0.88
C SER A 62 -0.34 13.94 1.66
N LEU A 63 -0.36 14.13 2.98
CA LEU A 63 -1.46 13.71 3.85
C LEU A 63 -2.74 14.51 3.58
N LYS A 64 -2.64 15.82 3.34
CA LYS A 64 -3.81 16.65 2.96
C LYS A 64 -4.39 16.33 1.59
N ARG A 65 -3.64 15.63 0.72
CA ARG A 65 -4.07 15.19 -0.62
C ARG A 65 -4.73 13.81 -0.65
N GLN A 66 -4.86 13.14 0.49
CA GLN A 66 -5.54 11.86 0.56
C GLN A 66 -7.01 12.00 0.16
N ASN A 67 -7.56 10.97 -0.49
CA ASN A 67 -8.99 10.87 -0.79
C ASN A 67 -9.77 10.44 0.47
N TYR A 68 -9.59 11.19 1.56
CA TYR A 68 -10.22 10.99 2.85
C TYR A 68 -10.72 12.34 3.37
N PRO A 69 -11.96 12.45 3.88
CA PRO A 69 -12.50 13.72 4.33
C PRO A 69 -11.65 14.35 5.43
N GLN A 70 -11.33 15.65 5.27
CA GLN A 70 -10.44 16.38 6.17
C GLN A 70 -11.03 16.60 7.56
N ASP A 71 -12.35 16.53 7.71
CA ASP A 71 -13.07 16.57 8.98
C ASP A 71 -12.96 15.26 9.78
N LEU A 72 -12.49 14.18 9.13
CA LEU A 72 -12.33 12.86 9.74
C LEU A 72 -10.87 12.53 10.05
N PHE A 73 -9.96 13.49 9.99
CA PHE A 73 -8.63 13.29 10.55
C PHE A 73 -7.99 14.56 11.08
N ASP A 74 -7.14 14.39 12.08
CA ASP A 74 -6.32 15.45 12.63
C ASP A 74 -4.83 15.11 12.41
N LEU A 75 -4.01 16.14 12.22
CA LEU A 75 -2.56 16.04 12.08
C LEU A 75 -1.92 16.73 13.29
N VAL A 76 -1.18 15.97 14.09
CA VAL A 76 -0.43 16.49 15.23
C VAL A 76 1.03 16.13 15.06
N VAL A 77 1.87 17.16 14.96
CA VAL A 77 3.32 17.00 14.91
C VAL A 77 3.85 17.16 16.33
N ILE A 78 4.55 16.15 16.83
CA ILE A 78 5.25 16.22 18.11
C ILE A 78 6.71 16.43 17.81
N ALA A 79 7.27 17.51 18.34
CA ALA A 79 8.67 17.78 18.18
C ALA A 79 9.35 18.15 19.49
N ASP A 80 10.59 17.69 19.62
CA ASP A 80 11.42 17.89 20.81
C ASP A 80 12.02 19.31 20.82
N HIS A 81 12.45 19.79 19.65
CA HIS A 81 12.96 21.13 19.43
C HIS A 81 12.51 21.65 18.06
N PHE A 82 11.48 22.48 18.03
CA PHE A 82 11.10 23.25 16.84
C PHE A 82 11.37 24.72 17.10
N GLU A 83 12.32 25.30 16.37
CA GLU A 83 12.33 26.76 16.19
C GLU A 83 11.21 27.09 15.20
N LEU A 84 10.12 27.64 15.73
CA LEU A 84 9.06 28.21 14.90
C LEU A 84 9.59 29.47 14.20
N VAL A 85 10.17 29.29 13.03
CA VAL A 85 10.30 30.38 12.07
C VAL A 85 8.94 30.52 11.39
N PHE A 86 8.15 31.49 11.86
CA PHE A 86 6.91 31.93 11.23
C PHE A 86 7.18 32.60 9.88
#